data_AF-A0A363T5K2-F1
#
_entry.id   AF-A0A363T5K2-F1
#
_cell.length_a   1.000
_cell.length_b   1.000
_cell.length_c   1.000
_cell.angle_alpha   90.00
_cell.angle_beta   90.00
_cell.angle_gamma   90.00
#
_symmetry.space_group_name_H-M   'P 1'
#
loop_
_entity.id
_entity.type
_entity.pdbx_description
1 polymer ?
#
loop_
_entity_poly.entity_id
_entity_poly.type
_entity_poly.pdbx_seq_one_letter_code
_entity_poly.pdbx_strand_id
1 'polypeptide(L)'
;MIVKFSGTVYYANGDPISGVIVRIFDKDAVGKQDDDLTMVQGISDVYGCFTLTYEPLRYLDYHTIHLPGGSEDDNPDEGSNPGYQFPDLGDIYLPYLQFNYTINSIDQVHTASLGLFRTKFILPVHPPVNFVPSKGGFKFPNCFNGYFLPYSTPDFLSPKVPPTYGLCGGMCAAAYDFALSGRLVPSRAEAPHQGTRLQRYLYHRQMDSLGGLGQQAIKVAQWTSLPSDTLLGTYRRTFDEFSILRQKLSNGNPVILALIYEQATSIKQLSEVIFKNHQVLAYAYQEDPAGAITLQVYDPNLPGHDDVVIRAEPVEMGESSPSASSETVRGLQSTQLVGGGFYRDVRGFFEMPYTPVKPPQGL
;
A
#
# COMPACT_ATOMS: atom_id res chain seq x y z
N MET A 1 15.46 -22.68 29.27
CA MET A 1 14.15 -22.32 29.90
C MET A 1 13.16 -22.07 28.79
N ILE A 2 12.05 -22.81 28.74
CA ILE A 2 11.05 -22.64 27.66
C ILE A 2 10.04 -21.58 28.08
N VAL A 3 9.83 -20.58 27.23
CA VAL A 3 8.87 -19.49 27.44
C VAL A 3 7.70 -19.66 26.48
N LYS A 4 6.48 -19.43 26.98
CA LYS A 4 5.26 -19.41 26.19
C LYS A 4 4.90 -17.97 25.83
N PHE A 5 4.63 -17.71 24.56
CA PHE A 5 4.18 -16.40 24.08
C PHE A 5 2.87 -16.56 23.32
N SER A 6 1.91 -15.67 23.60
CA SER A 6 0.61 -15.63 22.93
C SER A 6 0.32 -14.22 22.43
N GLY A 7 -0.32 -14.13 21.28
CA GLY A 7 -0.68 -12.86 20.68
C GLY A 7 -1.82 -12.99 19.69
N THR A 8 -2.14 -11.86 19.08
CA THR A 8 -3.16 -11.73 18.05
C THR A 8 -2.58 -10.98 16.86
N VAL A 9 -2.95 -11.42 15.66
CA VAL A 9 -2.51 -10.82 14.40
C VAL A 9 -3.72 -10.45 13.55
N TYR A 10 -3.67 -9.25 12.96
CA TYR A 10 -4.75 -8.66 12.17
C TYR A 10 -4.21 -8.08 10.86
N TYR A 11 -5.07 -8.02 9.86
CA TYR A 11 -4.87 -7.18 8.69
C TYR A 11 -4.87 -5.69 9.06
N ALA A 12 -4.39 -4.84 8.15
CA ALA A 12 -4.37 -3.37 8.31
C ALA A 12 -5.77 -2.74 8.47
N ASN A 13 -6.84 -3.42 8.04
CA ASN A 13 -8.22 -2.98 8.28
C ASN A 13 -8.76 -3.37 9.67
N GLY A 14 -7.98 -4.12 10.46
CA GLY A 14 -8.33 -4.58 11.80
C GLY A 14 -9.06 -5.93 11.83
N ASP A 15 -9.30 -6.58 10.68
CA ASP A 15 -9.89 -7.92 10.65
C ASP A 15 -8.84 -8.98 11.02
N PRO A 16 -9.24 -10.06 11.71
CA PRO A 16 -8.33 -11.14 12.08
C PRO A 16 -7.80 -11.84 10.83
N ILE A 17 -6.55 -12.29 10.88
CA ILE A 17 -5.93 -13.13 9.84
C ILE A 17 -5.63 -14.51 10.40
N SER A 18 -6.10 -15.55 9.71
CA SER A 18 -5.87 -16.95 10.06
C SER A 18 -4.75 -17.58 9.24
N GLY A 19 -4.09 -18.59 9.79
CA GLY A 19 -3.07 -19.37 9.07
C GLY A 19 -1.70 -18.70 8.98
N VAL A 20 -1.51 -17.53 9.61
CA VAL A 20 -0.19 -16.90 9.77
C VAL A 20 0.67 -17.77 10.67
N ILE A 21 1.83 -18.18 10.16
CA ILE A 21 2.86 -18.89 10.92
C ILE A 21 3.74 -17.85 11.61
N VAL A 22 3.89 -17.99 12.93
CA VAL A 22 4.66 -17.06 13.76
C VAL A 22 5.84 -17.77 14.41
N ARG A 23 7.02 -17.17 14.26
CA ARG A 23 8.30 -17.62 14.81
C ARG A 23 8.99 -16.47 15.54
N ILE A 24 9.89 -16.77 16.46
CA ILE A 24 10.75 -15.80 17.15
C ILE A 24 12.19 -16.05 16.73
N PHE A 25 12.85 -15.00 16.28
CA PHE A 25 14.27 -14.99 15.95
C PHE A 25 15.02 -14.00 16.84
N ASP A 26 16.32 -14.21 17.01
CA ASP A 26 17.24 -13.18 17.51
C ASP A 26 17.96 -12.53 16.34
N LYS A 27 18.17 -11.22 16.42
CA LYS A 27 18.80 -10.47 15.33
C LYS A 27 20.31 -10.42 15.51
N ASP A 28 21.00 -10.94 14.51
CA ASP A 28 22.43 -11.03 14.49
C ASP A 28 23.15 -9.82 13.86
N ALA A 29 24.47 -9.80 14.02
CA ALA A 29 25.34 -8.85 13.33
C ALA A 29 25.23 -8.99 11.80
N VAL A 30 25.41 -7.87 11.08
CA VAL A 30 25.31 -7.85 9.61
C VAL A 30 26.26 -8.87 8.98
N GLY A 31 25.72 -9.78 8.17
CA GLY A 31 26.47 -10.85 7.51
C GLY A 31 26.43 -12.21 8.22
N LYS A 32 25.87 -12.27 9.43
CA LYS A 32 25.50 -13.52 10.11
C LYS A 32 24.02 -13.88 9.85
N GLN A 33 23.66 -15.12 10.15
CA GLN A 33 22.29 -15.63 10.01
C GLN A 33 21.59 -15.55 11.36
N ASP A 34 20.44 -14.87 11.40
CA ASP A 34 19.61 -14.76 12.61
C ASP A 34 19.24 -16.13 13.22
N ASP A 35 19.36 -16.22 14.54
CA ASP A 35 19.04 -17.42 15.31
C ASP A 35 17.55 -17.67 15.48
N ASP A 36 17.09 -18.88 15.16
CA ASP A 36 15.71 -19.28 15.41
C ASP A 36 15.51 -19.77 16.84
N LEU A 37 14.92 -18.91 17.68
CA LEU A 37 14.61 -19.20 19.07
C LEU A 37 13.38 -20.10 19.24
N THR A 38 12.62 -20.34 18.17
CA THR A 38 11.33 -21.05 18.20
C THR A 38 11.50 -22.54 18.52
N MET A 39 10.71 -23.02 19.47
CA MET A 39 10.59 -24.45 19.79
C MET A 39 9.33 -25.05 19.17
N VAL A 40 8.20 -24.36 19.33
CA VAL A 40 6.92 -24.70 18.68
C VAL A 40 6.38 -23.43 18.05
N GLN A 41 6.20 -23.47 16.73
CA GLN A 41 5.68 -22.33 15.98
C GLN A 41 4.22 -22.03 16.35
N GLY A 42 3.84 -20.76 16.27
CA GLY A 42 2.45 -20.33 16.38
C GLY A 42 1.78 -20.41 15.01
N ILE A 43 0.51 -20.81 14.99
CA ILE A 43 -0.36 -20.65 13.81
C ILE A 43 -1.60 -19.90 14.29
N SER A 44 -1.94 -18.81 13.61
CA SER A 44 -3.13 -18.02 13.96
C SER A 44 -4.42 -18.74 13.58
N ASP A 45 -5.42 -18.69 14.46
CA ASP A 45 -6.76 -19.20 14.23
C ASP A 45 -7.66 -18.19 13.48
N VAL A 46 -8.94 -18.52 13.34
CA VAL A 46 -9.96 -17.66 12.68
C VAL A 46 -10.19 -16.32 13.38
N TYR A 47 -9.76 -16.18 14.63
CA TYR A 47 -9.82 -14.94 15.41
C TYR A 47 -8.46 -14.22 15.44
N GLY A 48 -7.47 -14.70 14.67
CA GLY A 48 -6.12 -14.16 14.63
C GLY A 48 -5.29 -14.52 15.85
N CYS A 49 -5.76 -15.40 16.74
CA CYS A 49 -5.05 -15.76 17.96
C CYS A 49 -3.99 -16.82 17.65
N PHE A 50 -2.77 -16.63 18.14
CA PHE A 50 -1.69 -17.61 18.04
C PHE A 50 -1.01 -17.82 19.40
N THR A 51 -0.36 -18.97 19.54
CA THR A 51 0.46 -19.32 20.70
C THR A 51 1.66 -20.10 20.23
N LEU A 52 2.84 -19.71 20.70
CA LEU A 52 4.11 -20.36 20.38
C LEU A 52 4.94 -20.57 21.65
N THR A 53 5.97 -21.41 21.55
CA THR A 53 7.00 -21.52 22.58
C THR A 53 8.38 -21.29 21.98
N TYR A 54 9.26 -20.67 22.76
CA TYR A 54 10.63 -20.34 22.37
C TYR A 54 11.59 -20.49 23.54
N GLU A 55 12.88 -20.65 23.25
CA GLU A 55 13.93 -20.72 24.26
C GLU A 55 14.85 -19.49 24.15
N PRO A 56 14.75 -18.53 25.08
CA PRO A 56 15.49 -17.26 24.98
C PRO A 56 16.99 -17.42 24.90
N LEU A 57 17.57 -18.50 25.44
CA LEU A 57 19.02 -18.73 25.51
C LEU A 57 19.59 -19.33 24.22
N ARG A 58 18.76 -19.66 23.23
CA ARG A 58 19.23 -20.19 21.93
C ARG A 58 19.93 -19.17 21.04
N TYR A 59 19.93 -17.89 21.44
CA TYR A 59 20.64 -16.81 20.75
C TYR A 59 22.16 -16.82 20.97
N LEU A 60 22.67 -17.64 21.89
CA LEU A 60 24.10 -17.57 22.23
C LEU A 60 24.92 -18.32 21.19
N ASP A 61 25.59 -17.58 20.32
CA ASP A 61 26.68 -18.09 19.50
C ASP A 61 27.86 -18.55 20.37
N TYR A 62 28.60 -19.58 19.92
CA TYR A 62 29.82 -20.05 20.58
C TYR A 62 31.02 -20.06 19.61
N HIS A 63 32.12 -19.41 20.00
CA HIS A 63 33.40 -19.49 19.31
C HIS A 63 34.21 -20.67 19.83
N THR A 64 34.75 -21.47 18.92
CA THR A 64 35.68 -22.55 19.28
C THR A 64 37.12 -22.03 19.17
N ILE A 65 37.82 -21.97 20.31
CA ILE A 65 39.25 -21.64 20.35
C ILE A 65 40.05 -22.93 20.47
N HIS A 66 40.90 -23.18 19.49
CA HIS A 66 41.93 -24.20 19.58
C HIS A 66 43.19 -23.57 20.17
N LEU A 67 43.60 -24.02 21.36
CA LEU A 67 44.84 -23.56 21.99
C LEU A 67 46.04 -24.09 21.18
N PRO A 68 46.99 -23.23 20.77
CA PRO A 68 48.24 -23.70 20.20
C PRO A 68 49.13 -24.21 21.35
N GLY A 69 49.29 -25.52 21.47
CA GLY A 69 50.23 -26.13 22.40
C GLY A 69 49.77 -27.44 23.02
N GLY A 70 49.88 -28.53 22.25
CA GLY A 70 50.12 -29.88 22.76
C GLY A 70 51.38 -30.38 22.07
N SER A 71 52.37 -30.83 22.83
CA SER A 71 53.71 -31.24 22.39
C SER A 71 53.71 -32.14 21.15
N GLU A 72 54.61 -31.86 20.20
CA GLU A 72 55.12 -32.86 19.25
C GLU A 72 55.83 -33.95 20.07
N ASP A 73 55.11 -35.01 20.44
CA ASP A 73 55.59 -36.40 20.44
C ASP A 73 54.50 -37.38 20.94
N ASP A 74 54.31 -38.43 20.13
CA ASP A 74 53.78 -39.79 20.40
C ASP A 74 52.30 -40.04 20.78
N ASN A 75 51.42 -40.24 19.77
CA ASN A 75 50.63 -41.46 19.45
C ASN A 75 49.50 -41.15 18.43
N PRO A 76 49.20 -42.02 17.42
CA PRO A 76 48.13 -41.77 16.44
C PRO A 76 46.78 -42.40 16.80
N ASP A 77 46.51 -42.72 18.06
CA ASP A 77 45.20 -43.22 18.51
C ASP A 77 44.77 -42.52 19.81
N GLU A 78 43.53 -41.99 19.80
CA GLU A 78 42.81 -41.23 20.84
C GLU A 78 43.09 -39.72 20.99
N GLY A 79 42.05 -38.92 20.70
CA GLY A 79 41.85 -37.61 21.32
C GLY A 79 41.85 -36.42 20.35
N SER A 80 40.76 -36.21 19.62
CA SER A 80 40.46 -34.91 19.00
C SER A 80 40.53 -33.82 20.07
N ASN A 81 41.53 -32.93 19.98
CA ASN A 81 41.73 -31.82 20.90
C ASN A 81 40.43 -31.00 20.99
N PRO A 82 39.65 -31.09 22.10
CA PRO A 82 38.35 -30.46 22.16
C PRO A 82 38.58 -28.96 22.28
N GLY A 83 38.37 -28.23 21.18
CA GLY A 83 38.43 -26.78 21.20
C GLY A 83 37.49 -26.25 22.29
N TYR A 84 37.96 -25.25 23.04
CA TYR A 84 37.14 -24.66 24.09
C TYR A 84 36.10 -23.75 23.45
N GLN A 85 34.83 -24.03 23.73
CA GLN A 85 33.71 -23.19 23.28
C GLN A 85 33.48 -22.05 24.27
N PHE A 86 33.57 -20.82 23.79
CA PHE A 86 33.26 -19.62 24.56
C PHE A 86 32.07 -18.91 23.94
N PRO A 87 31.10 -18.43 24.72
CA PRO A 87 29.99 -17.65 24.18
C PRO A 87 30.52 -16.39 23.50
N ASP A 88 29.95 -16.04 22.36
CA ASP A 88 30.21 -14.79 21.67
C ASP A 88 29.67 -13.63 22.53
N LEU A 89 30.58 -12.96 23.25
CA LEU A 89 30.22 -11.83 24.10
C LEU A 89 29.76 -10.60 23.31
N GLY A 90 29.93 -10.60 21.98
CA GLY A 90 29.38 -9.57 21.08
C GLY A 90 27.92 -9.79 20.71
N ASP A 91 27.33 -10.92 21.11
CA ASP A 91 25.98 -11.29 20.75
C ASP A 91 24.94 -10.59 21.64
N ILE A 92 24.11 -9.76 21.01
CA ILE A 92 23.17 -8.90 21.72
C ILE A 92 21.77 -9.46 21.49
N TYR A 93 21.14 -9.89 22.59
CA TYR A 93 19.76 -10.36 22.58
C TYR A 93 18.78 -9.29 22.05
N LEU A 94 18.37 -9.45 20.79
CA LEU A 94 17.49 -8.55 20.04
C LEU A 94 16.34 -9.33 19.39
N PRO A 95 15.42 -9.91 20.18
CA PRO A 95 14.42 -10.81 19.67
C PRO A 95 13.34 -10.08 18.86
N TYR A 96 12.90 -10.72 17.79
CA TYR A 96 11.79 -10.24 16.97
C TYR A 96 10.88 -11.40 16.54
N LEU A 97 9.62 -11.09 16.31
CA LEU A 97 8.68 -12.01 15.70
C LEU A 97 8.75 -11.91 14.18
N GLN A 98 8.73 -13.04 13.50
CA GLN A 98 8.52 -13.16 12.08
C GLN A 98 7.14 -13.77 11.82
N PHE A 99 6.35 -13.11 10.99
CA PHE A 99 5.03 -13.52 10.54
C PHE A 99 5.15 -13.94 9.08
N ASN A 100 4.91 -15.22 8.81
CA ASN A 100 4.89 -15.82 7.48
C ASN A 100 3.44 -16.11 7.09
N TYR A 101 3.00 -15.55 5.97
CA TYR A 101 1.62 -15.65 5.51
C TYR A 101 1.57 -15.56 3.99
N THR A 102 0.49 -16.06 3.39
CA THR A 102 0.34 -16.07 1.93
C THR A 102 -0.83 -15.17 1.53
N ILE A 103 -0.61 -14.31 0.53
CA ILE A 103 -1.67 -13.51 -0.11
C ILE A 103 -1.65 -13.83 -1.60
N ASN A 104 -2.79 -14.26 -2.16
CA ASN A 104 -2.91 -14.64 -3.57
C ASN A 104 -1.79 -15.61 -4.04
N SER A 105 -1.45 -16.61 -3.21
CA SER A 105 -0.38 -17.58 -3.46
C SER A 105 1.05 -17.01 -3.48
N ILE A 106 1.24 -15.77 -3.01
CA ILE A 106 2.55 -15.16 -2.82
C ILE A 106 2.87 -15.16 -1.34
N ASP A 107 4.00 -15.76 -0.97
CA ASP A 107 4.49 -15.76 0.39
C ASP A 107 5.00 -14.37 0.78
N GLN A 108 4.60 -13.94 1.97
CA GLN A 108 4.91 -12.66 2.56
C GLN A 108 5.55 -12.87 3.92
N VAL A 109 6.50 -12.00 4.23
CA VAL A 109 7.19 -11.97 5.51
C VAL A 109 7.02 -10.59 6.12
N HIS A 110 6.61 -10.55 7.38
CA HIS A 110 6.60 -9.32 8.17
C HIS A 110 7.30 -9.56 9.49
N THR A 111 8.04 -8.56 9.98
CA THR A 111 8.74 -8.65 11.25
C THR A 111 8.30 -7.58 12.22
N ALA A 112 8.34 -7.89 13.50
CA ALA A 112 7.95 -6.99 14.57
C ALA A 112 8.80 -7.24 15.81
N SER A 113 9.26 -6.19 16.49
CA SER A 113 10.00 -6.35 17.75
C SER A 113 9.18 -7.13 18.80
N LEU A 114 9.86 -8.04 19.50
CA LEU A 114 9.30 -8.73 20.66
C LEU A 114 9.37 -7.78 21.86
N GLY A 115 8.21 -7.37 22.39
CA GLY A 115 8.11 -6.50 23.56
C GLY A 115 7.30 -7.17 24.66
N LEU A 116 7.65 -6.89 25.93
CA LEU A 116 7.05 -7.48 27.13
C LEU A 116 5.52 -7.42 27.19
N PHE A 117 4.91 -6.38 26.60
CA PHE A 117 3.45 -6.16 26.61
C PHE A 117 2.84 -6.07 25.22
N ARG A 118 3.61 -6.35 24.16
CA ARG A 118 3.13 -6.25 22.80
C ARG A 118 2.56 -7.59 22.35
N THR A 119 1.24 -7.73 22.45
CA THR A 119 0.51 -8.96 22.09
C THR A 119 -0.45 -8.78 20.92
N LYS A 120 -0.53 -7.58 20.35
CA LYS A 120 -1.33 -7.27 19.16
C LYS A 120 -0.43 -6.81 18.02
N PHE A 121 -0.57 -7.47 16.87
CA PHE A 121 0.21 -7.23 15.68
C PHE A 121 -0.71 -6.91 14.49
N ILE A 122 -0.33 -5.91 13.70
CA ILE A 122 -1.07 -5.48 12.51
C ILE A 122 -0.13 -5.64 11.32
N LEU A 123 -0.50 -6.49 10.37
CA LEU A 123 0.25 -6.67 9.14
C LEU A 123 -0.05 -5.51 8.18
N PRO A 124 0.93 -5.05 7.39
CA PRO A 124 0.79 -3.88 6.51
C PRO A 124 0.04 -4.18 5.21
N VAL A 125 -1.01 -5.01 5.29
CA VAL A 125 -1.78 -5.54 4.14
C VAL A 125 -3.25 -5.59 4.48
N HIS A 126 -4.12 -5.36 3.50
CA HIS A 126 -5.56 -5.56 3.65
C HIS A 126 -5.96 -6.96 3.20
N PRO A 127 -7.11 -7.50 3.65
CA PRO A 127 -7.67 -8.69 3.03
C PRO A 127 -7.83 -8.45 1.52
N PRO A 128 -7.46 -9.43 0.67
CA PRO A 128 -7.69 -9.30 -0.77
C PRO A 128 -9.19 -9.16 -1.04
N VAL A 129 -9.56 -8.22 -1.90
CA VAL A 129 -10.96 -8.01 -2.30
C VAL A 129 -11.11 -8.26 -3.80
N ASN A 130 -12.17 -8.96 -4.17
CA ASN A 130 -12.56 -9.12 -5.56
C ASN A 130 -13.51 -7.98 -5.94
N PHE A 131 -12.94 -6.85 -6.36
CA PHE A 131 -13.69 -5.65 -6.69
C PHE A 131 -13.90 -5.54 -8.20
N VAL A 132 -15.15 -5.30 -8.62
CA VAL A 132 -15.50 -4.89 -10.00
C VAL A 132 -16.51 -3.74 -9.96
N PRO A 133 -16.36 -2.70 -10.80
CA PRO A 133 -17.22 -1.50 -10.80
C PRO A 133 -18.73 -1.81 -10.88
N SER A 134 -19.14 -2.75 -11.72
CA SER A 134 -20.53 -3.17 -11.92
C SER A 134 -21.17 -3.80 -10.69
N LYS A 135 -20.40 -4.31 -9.72
CA LYS A 135 -20.90 -4.89 -8.47
C LYS A 135 -20.60 -4.02 -7.24
N GLY A 136 -19.36 -3.54 -7.12
CA GLY A 136 -18.86 -2.80 -5.96
C GLY A 136 -18.84 -1.28 -6.12
N GLY A 137 -19.02 -0.74 -7.33
CA GLY A 137 -19.09 0.69 -7.58
C GLY A 137 -20.50 1.25 -7.36
N PHE A 138 -20.59 2.51 -6.89
CA PHE A 138 -21.85 3.23 -6.78
C PHE A 138 -22.54 3.35 -8.15
N LYS A 139 -23.87 3.38 -8.17
CA LYS A 139 -24.67 3.39 -9.41
C LYS A 139 -25.09 4.78 -9.87
N PHE A 140 -24.58 5.81 -9.23
CA PHE A 140 -24.80 7.21 -9.58
C PHE A 140 -23.48 7.88 -9.94
N PRO A 141 -23.49 8.86 -10.87
CA PRO A 141 -22.28 9.57 -11.25
C PRO A 141 -21.81 10.48 -10.12
N ASN A 142 -20.52 10.75 -10.11
CA ASN A 142 -19.86 11.69 -9.22
C ASN A 142 -20.21 13.15 -9.56
N CYS A 143 -21.47 13.51 -9.34
CA CYS A 143 -22.03 14.84 -9.54
C CYS A 143 -23.06 15.11 -8.45
N PHE A 144 -22.72 15.99 -7.51
CA PHE A 144 -23.53 16.31 -6.34
C PHE A 144 -24.00 17.76 -6.43
N ASN A 145 -25.29 17.99 -6.16
CA ASN A 145 -25.84 19.35 -6.12
C ASN A 145 -25.39 20.10 -4.86
N GLY A 146 -25.14 21.40 -5.01
CA GLY A 146 -24.78 22.30 -3.92
C GLY A 146 -23.33 22.75 -3.98
N TYR A 147 -22.76 23.08 -2.82
CA TYR A 147 -21.42 23.61 -2.69
C TYR A 147 -20.53 22.69 -1.86
N PHE A 148 -19.30 22.48 -2.33
CA PHE A 148 -18.31 21.62 -1.66
C PHE A 148 -17.87 22.16 -0.29
N LEU A 149 -17.93 23.48 -0.08
CA LEU A 149 -17.48 24.10 1.17
C LEU A 149 -18.60 24.13 2.23
N PRO A 150 -18.30 23.84 3.51
CA PRO A 150 -19.29 23.77 4.59
C PRO A 150 -19.77 25.14 5.11
N TYR A 151 -19.36 26.25 4.48
CA TYR A 151 -19.73 27.60 4.89
C TYR A 151 -20.47 28.32 3.76
N SER A 152 -21.57 28.98 4.12
CA SER A 152 -22.19 30.01 3.28
C SER A 152 -21.12 31.05 2.92
N THR A 153 -20.66 31.07 1.67
CA THR A 153 -19.82 32.16 1.18
C THR A 153 -20.64 33.46 1.25
N PRO A 154 -20.15 34.54 1.88
CA PRO A 154 -20.81 35.84 1.82
C PRO A 154 -21.06 36.25 0.37
N ASP A 155 -22.26 36.75 0.05
CA ASP A 155 -22.72 37.03 -1.33
C ASP A 155 -21.77 37.93 -2.16
N PHE A 156 -20.90 38.70 -1.51
CA PHE A 156 -19.95 39.58 -2.19
C PHE A 156 -18.62 38.90 -2.60
N LEU A 157 -18.39 37.64 -2.19
CA LEU A 157 -17.21 36.84 -2.53
C LEU A 157 -17.46 35.80 -3.63
N SER A 158 -18.61 35.81 -4.29
CA SER A 158 -18.97 34.80 -5.30
C SER A 158 -18.51 35.16 -6.72
N PRO A 159 -17.37 34.63 -7.23
CA PRO A 159 -17.35 34.24 -8.62
C PRO A 159 -18.34 33.08 -8.81
N LYS A 160 -18.74 32.82 -10.07
CA LYS A 160 -19.66 31.75 -10.50
C LYS A 160 -19.23 30.36 -9.97
N VAL A 161 -19.56 30.02 -8.72
CA VAL A 161 -19.30 28.69 -8.18
C VAL A 161 -20.26 27.73 -8.87
N PRO A 162 -19.77 26.65 -9.48
CA PRO A 162 -20.64 25.66 -10.13
C PRO A 162 -21.70 25.16 -9.14
N PRO A 163 -22.96 24.96 -9.58
CA PRO A 163 -24.02 24.43 -8.71
C PRO A 163 -23.81 22.95 -8.35
N THR A 164 -22.72 22.35 -8.84
CA THR A 164 -22.39 20.95 -8.69
C THR A 164 -20.93 20.77 -8.29
N TYR A 165 -20.63 19.73 -7.50
CA TYR A 165 -19.28 19.36 -7.12
C TYR A 165 -19.07 17.83 -7.18
N GLY A 166 -17.80 17.42 -7.20
CA GLY A 166 -17.40 16.01 -7.17
C GLY A 166 -16.88 15.57 -5.79
N LEU A 167 -17.11 14.31 -5.47
CA LEU A 167 -16.58 13.54 -4.35
C LEU A 167 -15.86 12.27 -4.84
N CYS A 168 -15.10 12.33 -5.94
CA CYS A 168 -14.50 11.15 -6.56
C CYS A 168 -13.62 10.34 -5.59
N GLY A 169 -12.73 11.00 -4.86
CA GLY A 169 -11.91 10.35 -3.82
C GLY A 169 -12.76 9.73 -2.72
N GLY A 170 -13.82 10.41 -2.29
CA GLY A 170 -14.77 9.90 -1.31
C GLY A 170 -15.55 8.68 -1.80
N MET A 171 -15.95 8.66 -3.06
CA MET A 171 -16.64 7.54 -3.70
C MET A 171 -15.71 6.34 -3.92
N CYS A 172 -14.45 6.56 -4.31
CA CYS A 172 -13.44 5.50 -4.42
C CYS A 172 -13.15 4.88 -3.05
N ALA A 173 -12.88 5.70 -2.04
CA ALA A 173 -12.60 5.23 -0.68
C ALA A 173 -13.81 4.50 -0.08
N ALA A 174 -15.02 5.02 -0.24
CA ALA A 174 -16.22 4.36 0.24
C ALA A 174 -16.51 3.04 -0.50
N ALA A 175 -16.33 2.98 -1.82
CA ALA A 175 -16.50 1.73 -2.57
C ALA A 175 -15.53 0.64 -2.06
N TYR A 176 -14.29 1.03 -1.75
CA TYR A 176 -13.30 0.13 -1.16
C TYR A 176 -13.67 -0.26 0.28
N ASP A 177 -14.13 0.68 1.11
CA ASP A 177 -14.62 0.41 2.47
C ASP A 177 -15.76 -0.62 2.47
N PHE A 178 -16.71 -0.49 1.54
CA PHE A 178 -17.81 -1.45 1.36
C PHE A 178 -17.28 -2.84 0.98
N ALA A 179 -16.37 -2.91 0.01
CA ALA A 179 -15.73 -4.16 -0.41
C ALA A 179 -14.99 -4.86 0.73
N LEU A 180 -14.18 -4.13 1.50
CA LEU A 180 -13.47 -4.66 2.67
C LEU A 180 -14.43 -5.14 3.76
N SER A 181 -15.57 -4.48 3.93
CA SER A 181 -16.59 -4.91 4.90
C SER A 181 -17.47 -6.06 4.44
N GLY A 182 -17.28 -6.58 3.21
CA GLY A 182 -18.13 -7.60 2.61
C GLY A 182 -19.58 -7.13 2.37
N ARG A 183 -19.82 -5.81 2.31
CA ARG A 183 -21.14 -5.21 2.11
C ARG A 183 -21.29 -4.68 0.70
N LEU A 184 -22.50 -4.76 0.16
CA LEU A 184 -22.85 -4.10 -1.09
C LEU A 184 -22.99 -2.60 -0.88
N VAL A 185 -22.59 -1.81 -1.87
CA VAL A 185 -22.90 -0.38 -1.92
C VAL A 185 -24.42 -0.18 -2.05
N PRO A 186 -24.96 0.97 -1.59
CA PRO A 186 -26.36 1.30 -1.74
C PRO A 186 -26.81 1.24 -3.22
N SER A 187 -27.94 0.59 -3.49
CA SER A 187 -28.46 0.34 -4.85
C SER A 187 -29.08 1.57 -5.54
N ARG A 188 -28.84 2.78 -5.01
CA ARG A 188 -29.43 4.02 -5.53
C ARG A 188 -28.77 4.40 -6.86
N ALA A 189 -29.58 4.77 -7.84
CA ALA A 189 -29.12 5.26 -9.15
C ALA A 189 -28.86 6.78 -9.17
N GLU A 190 -29.37 7.52 -8.17
CA GLU A 190 -29.19 8.96 -8.04
C GLU A 190 -28.21 9.33 -6.93
N ALA A 191 -27.45 10.40 -7.17
CA ALA A 191 -26.52 10.93 -6.19
C ALA A 191 -27.29 11.40 -4.94
N PRO A 192 -26.82 11.06 -3.74
CA PRO A 192 -27.52 11.39 -2.51
C PRO A 192 -27.57 12.90 -2.27
N HIS A 193 -28.73 13.42 -1.88
CA HIS A 193 -28.89 14.83 -1.52
C HIS A 193 -27.95 15.24 -0.37
N GLN A 194 -27.56 16.52 -0.37
CA GLN A 194 -26.75 17.13 0.68
C GLN A 194 -27.37 16.88 2.07
N GLY A 195 -26.52 16.53 3.05
CA GLY A 195 -26.94 16.28 4.43
C GLY A 195 -27.50 14.89 4.69
N THR A 196 -27.76 14.07 3.67
CA THR A 196 -28.11 12.66 3.88
C THR A 196 -26.94 11.88 4.49
N ARG A 197 -27.22 10.74 5.14
CA ARG A 197 -26.18 9.91 5.77
C ARG A 197 -25.12 9.45 4.76
N LEU A 198 -25.54 9.03 3.57
CA LEU A 198 -24.62 8.61 2.50
C LEU A 198 -23.79 9.78 1.99
N GLN A 199 -24.40 10.93 1.69
CA GLN A 199 -23.66 12.10 1.21
C GLN A 199 -22.63 12.57 2.23
N ARG A 200 -23.00 12.66 3.52
CA ARG A 200 -22.07 13.00 4.59
C ARG A 200 -20.92 12.00 4.66
N TYR A 201 -21.20 10.69 4.58
CA TYR A 201 -20.15 9.68 4.59
C TYR A 201 -19.18 9.87 3.42
N LEU A 202 -19.67 9.99 2.19
CA LEU A 202 -18.85 10.26 1.01
C LEU A 202 -18.02 11.55 1.14
N TYR A 203 -18.61 12.59 1.73
CA TYR A 203 -17.91 13.85 1.97
C TYR A 203 -16.74 13.69 2.96
N HIS A 204 -16.94 13.00 4.09
CA HIS A 204 -15.85 12.75 5.04
C HIS A 204 -14.73 11.95 4.37
N ARG A 205 -15.08 10.92 3.60
CA ARG A 205 -14.09 10.13 2.85
C ARG A 205 -13.36 10.94 1.77
N GLN A 206 -14.04 11.91 1.15
CA GLN A 206 -13.39 12.86 0.25
C GLN A 206 -12.37 13.70 1.00
N MET A 207 -12.70 14.19 2.19
CA MET A 207 -11.76 14.95 3.00
C MET A 207 -10.56 14.11 3.44
N ASP A 208 -10.79 12.84 3.81
CA ASP A 208 -9.72 11.90 4.15
C ASP A 208 -8.74 11.71 2.98
N SER A 209 -9.24 11.63 1.74
CA SER A 209 -8.39 11.49 0.54
C SER A 209 -7.47 12.68 0.30
N LEU A 210 -7.83 13.88 0.77
CA LEU A 210 -6.99 15.08 0.66
C LEU A 210 -5.82 15.09 1.67
N GLY A 211 -5.81 14.14 2.60
CA GLY A 211 -4.78 13.97 3.63
C GLY A 211 -4.88 14.97 4.78
N GLY A 212 -4.22 14.64 5.90
CA GLY A 212 -4.12 15.54 7.05
C GLY A 212 -3.48 16.88 6.68
N LEU A 213 -4.13 17.99 7.03
CA LEU A 213 -3.71 19.36 6.67
C LEU A 213 -3.60 19.62 5.15
N GLY A 214 -4.24 18.81 4.30
CA GLY A 214 -4.28 19.04 2.85
C GLY A 214 -2.98 18.64 2.10
N GLN A 215 -2.14 17.79 2.70
CA GLN A 215 -0.87 17.36 2.09
C GLN A 215 -1.04 16.75 0.70
N GLN A 216 -2.13 16.02 0.44
CA GLN A 216 -2.35 15.43 -0.88
C GLN A 216 -2.86 16.44 -1.90
N ALA A 217 -3.60 17.46 -1.46
CA ALA A 217 -3.92 18.59 -2.32
C ALA A 217 -2.63 19.31 -2.78
N ILE A 218 -1.62 19.41 -1.90
CA ILE A 218 -0.29 19.93 -2.26
C ILE A 218 0.40 19.01 -3.26
N LYS A 219 0.38 17.68 -3.08
CA LYS A 219 0.96 16.73 -4.04
C LYS A 219 0.29 16.83 -5.42
N VAL A 220 -1.04 16.89 -5.48
CA VAL A 220 -1.78 17.11 -6.74
C VAL A 220 -1.38 18.43 -7.38
N ALA A 221 -1.28 19.51 -6.59
CA ALA A 221 -0.86 20.82 -7.08
C ALA A 221 0.55 20.78 -7.69
N GLN A 222 1.50 20.14 -7.00
CA GLN A 222 2.87 19.95 -7.46
C GLN A 222 2.89 19.21 -8.80
N TRP A 223 2.21 18.06 -8.88
CA TRP A 223 2.15 17.26 -10.12
C TRP A 223 1.50 18.02 -11.28
N THR A 224 0.47 18.80 -11.01
CA THR A 224 -0.19 19.66 -12.01
C THR A 224 0.78 20.68 -12.60
N SER A 225 1.75 21.16 -11.80
CA SER A 225 2.76 22.13 -12.22
C SER A 225 4.01 21.54 -12.86
N LEU A 226 4.21 20.22 -12.80
CA LEU A 226 5.37 19.58 -13.44
C LEU A 226 5.19 19.49 -14.97
N PRO A 227 6.27 19.54 -15.76
CA PRO A 227 6.25 19.09 -17.15
C PRO A 227 6.03 17.57 -17.22
N SER A 228 5.64 17.06 -18.39
CA SER A 228 5.37 15.61 -18.55
C SER A 228 6.61 14.80 -18.91
N ASP A 229 7.33 15.25 -19.93
CA ASP A 229 8.33 14.53 -20.73
C ASP A 229 9.78 14.86 -20.34
N THR A 230 10.05 15.08 -19.05
CA THR A 230 11.41 15.32 -18.54
C THR A 230 11.80 14.31 -17.47
N LEU A 231 13.10 14.19 -17.15
CA LEU A 231 13.61 13.29 -16.10
C LEU A 231 12.98 13.54 -14.72
N LEU A 232 12.45 14.75 -14.46
CA LEU A 232 11.75 15.10 -13.22
C LEU A 232 10.24 15.26 -13.41
N GLY A 233 9.75 15.00 -14.63
CA GLY A 233 8.38 15.18 -15.07
C GLY A 233 7.45 14.03 -14.65
N THR A 234 6.18 14.17 -15.03
CA THR A 234 5.14 13.25 -14.58
C THR A 234 5.28 11.84 -15.17
N TYR A 235 5.86 11.66 -16.37
CA TYR A 235 6.06 10.32 -16.93
C TYR A 235 7.03 9.49 -16.10
N ARG A 236 8.18 10.08 -15.72
CA ARG A 236 9.15 9.38 -14.87
C ARG A 236 8.57 9.07 -13.49
N ARG A 237 7.90 10.05 -12.89
CA ARG A 237 7.28 9.87 -11.56
C ARG A 237 6.18 8.82 -11.58
N THR A 238 5.41 8.73 -12.67
CA THR A 238 4.38 7.68 -12.84
C THR A 238 5.01 6.28 -12.88
N PHE A 239 6.15 6.13 -13.55
CA PHE A 239 6.93 4.88 -13.55
C PHE A 239 7.39 4.49 -12.14
N ASP A 240 7.93 5.45 -11.38
CA ASP A 240 8.36 5.21 -10.00
C ASP A 240 7.18 4.85 -9.07
N GLU A 241 6.06 5.57 -9.18
CA GLU A 241 4.84 5.32 -8.40
C GLU A 241 4.21 3.96 -8.75
N PHE A 242 4.18 3.58 -10.03
CA PHE A 242 3.64 2.29 -10.45
C PHE A 242 4.41 1.12 -9.82
N SER A 243 5.73 1.23 -9.73
CA SER A 243 6.59 0.18 -9.14
C SER A 243 6.20 -0.13 -7.69
N ILE A 244 5.74 0.89 -6.94
CA ILE A 244 5.28 0.75 -5.56
C ILE A 244 3.87 0.15 -5.50
N LEU A 245 2.93 0.70 -6.27
CA LEU A 245 1.53 0.27 -6.20
C LEU A 245 1.27 -1.10 -6.85
N ARG A 246 2.16 -1.56 -7.74
CA ARG A 246 2.10 -2.90 -8.36
C ARG A 246 1.95 -4.00 -7.31
N GLN A 247 2.75 -3.96 -6.25
CA GLN A 247 2.70 -4.97 -5.19
C GLN A 247 1.33 -5.00 -4.50
N LYS A 248 0.71 -3.83 -4.27
CA LYS A 248 -0.63 -3.74 -3.66
C LYS A 248 -1.70 -4.37 -4.56
N LEU A 249 -1.66 -4.07 -5.85
CA LEU A 249 -2.59 -4.66 -6.81
C LEU A 249 -2.40 -6.18 -6.96
N SER A 250 -1.16 -6.67 -6.99
CA SER A 250 -0.87 -8.12 -6.98
C SER A 250 -1.42 -8.82 -5.73
N ASN A 251 -1.38 -8.14 -4.59
CA ASN A 251 -1.94 -8.62 -3.33
C ASN A 251 -3.48 -8.54 -3.27
N GLY A 252 -4.16 -8.13 -4.36
CA GLY A 252 -5.60 -7.97 -4.39
C GLY A 252 -6.09 -6.81 -3.52
N ASN A 253 -5.23 -5.81 -3.28
CA ASN A 253 -5.58 -4.59 -2.56
C ASN A 253 -5.73 -3.45 -3.59
N PRO A 254 -6.97 -3.04 -3.91
CA PRO A 254 -7.22 -1.85 -4.72
C PRO A 254 -6.49 -0.61 -4.20
N VAL A 255 -6.13 0.27 -5.13
CA VAL A 255 -5.36 1.50 -4.87
C VAL A 255 -6.14 2.69 -5.40
N ILE A 256 -6.34 3.70 -4.55
CA ILE A 256 -6.92 4.97 -5.00
C ILE A 256 -5.81 5.75 -5.72
N LEU A 257 -6.05 6.13 -6.96
CA LEU A 257 -5.11 6.90 -7.76
C LEU A 257 -5.62 8.32 -7.93
N ALA A 258 -4.72 9.30 -7.81
CA ALA A 258 -4.94 10.61 -8.41
C ALA A 258 -4.51 10.55 -9.87
N LEU A 259 -5.38 11.02 -10.77
CA LEU A 259 -5.12 11.19 -12.19
C LEU A 259 -4.91 12.68 -12.47
N ILE A 260 -3.76 13.00 -13.07
CA ILE A 260 -3.40 14.36 -13.46
C ILE A 260 -3.76 14.52 -14.92
N TYR A 261 -4.80 15.31 -15.19
CA TYR A 261 -5.24 15.60 -16.54
C TYR A 261 -4.71 16.94 -17.05
N GLU A 262 -4.58 17.92 -16.17
CA GLU A 262 -4.27 19.29 -16.55
C GLU A 262 -2.83 19.68 -16.24
N GLN A 263 -2.36 20.74 -16.91
CA GLN A 263 -1.09 21.39 -16.60
C GLN A 263 -1.34 22.82 -16.14
N ALA A 264 -0.56 23.27 -15.16
CA ALA A 264 -0.52 24.66 -14.75
C ALA A 264 0.91 25.21 -14.82
N THR A 265 1.11 26.28 -15.59
CA THR A 265 2.40 26.99 -15.69
C THR A 265 2.46 28.24 -14.80
N SER A 266 1.37 28.56 -14.09
CA SER A 266 1.28 29.68 -13.15
C SER A 266 0.35 29.36 -11.99
N ILE A 267 0.49 30.11 -10.88
CA ILE A 267 -0.37 29.97 -9.68
C ILE A 267 -1.85 30.25 -10.02
N LYS A 268 -2.11 31.24 -10.89
CA LYS A 268 -3.46 31.56 -11.35
C LYS A 268 -4.08 30.35 -12.07
N GLN A 269 -3.38 29.81 -13.06
CA GLN A 269 -3.86 28.63 -13.79
C GLN A 269 -4.02 27.42 -12.88
N LEU A 270 -3.11 27.22 -11.92
CA LEU A 270 -3.19 26.14 -10.95
C LEU A 270 -4.51 26.19 -10.16
N SER A 271 -4.92 27.37 -9.68
CA SER A 271 -6.20 27.52 -8.98
C SER A 271 -7.43 27.19 -9.84
N GLU A 272 -7.33 27.36 -11.16
CA GLU A 272 -8.42 27.08 -12.10
C GLU A 272 -8.51 25.60 -12.50
N VAL A 273 -7.38 24.89 -12.56
CA VAL A 273 -7.30 23.53 -13.11
C VAL A 273 -7.10 22.44 -12.08
N ILE A 274 -6.69 22.76 -10.85
CA ILE A 274 -6.44 21.73 -9.81
C ILE A 274 -7.65 20.84 -9.54
N PHE A 275 -8.86 21.40 -9.57
CA PHE A 275 -10.13 20.68 -9.37
C PHE A 275 -10.62 19.93 -10.62
N LYS A 276 -9.91 20.03 -11.74
CA LYS A 276 -10.18 19.26 -12.96
C LYS A 276 -9.40 17.94 -12.99
N ASN A 277 -8.43 17.75 -12.09
CA ASN A 277 -7.82 16.46 -11.84
C ASN A 277 -8.79 15.54 -11.10
N HIS A 278 -8.55 14.24 -11.13
CA HIS A 278 -9.54 13.25 -10.75
C HIS A 278 -8.98 12.17 -9.84
N GLN A 279 -9.85 11.41 -9.19
CA GLN A 279 -9.47 10.22 -8.43
C GLN A 279 -10.27 9.01 -8.90
N VAL A 280 -9.59 7.88 -9.04
CA VAL A 280 -10.16 6.59 -9.45
C VAL A 280 -9.68 5.48 -8.52
N LEU A 281 -10.37 4.34 -8.50
CA LEU A 281 -9.93 3.16 -7.74
C LEU A 281 -9.40 2.10 -8.71
N ALA A 282 -8.08 1.95 -8.79
CA ALA A 282 -7.46 0.84 -9.53
C ALA A 282 -7.64 -0.45 -8.74
N TYR A 283 -8.15 -1.50 -9.40
CA TYR A 283 -8.45 -2.77 -8.74
C TYR A 283 -7.73 -3.97 -9.34
N ALA A 284 -7.15 -3.81 -10.52
CA ALA A 284 -6.34 -4.83 -11.18
C ALA A 284 -5.36 -4.17 -12.15
N TYR A 285 -4.34 -4.92 -12.55
CA TYR A 285 -3.44 -4.52 -13.61
C TYR A 285 -3.02 -5.71 -14.47
N GLN A 286 -2.61 -5.39 -15.69
CA GLN A 286 -1.89 -6.29 -16.59
C GLN A 286 -0.64 -5.56 -17.06
N GLU A 287 0.45 -6.30 -17.22
CA GLU A 287 1.70 -5.82 -17.79
C GLU A 287 2.08 -6.77 -18.91
N ASP A 288 2.37 -6.22 -20.08
CA ASP A 288 2.84 -7.02 -21.22
C ASP A 288 4.36 -7.17 -21.22
N PRO A 289 4.94 -8.07 -22.05
CA PRO A 289 6.38 -8.25 -22.12
C PRO A 289 7.17 -7.02 -22.58
N ALA A 290 6.52 -6.04 -23.23
CA ALA A 290 7.14 -4.79 -23.64
C ALA A 290 7.17 -3.76 -22.49
N GLY A 291 6.48 -4.03 -21.38
CA GLY A 291 6.39 -3.16 -20.21
C GLY A 291 5.21 -2.18 -20.28
N ALA A 292 4.28 -2.35 -21.22
CA ALA A 292 3.05 -1.59 -21.23
C ALA A 292 2.11 -2.09 -20.14
N ILE A 293 1.51 -1.15 -19.42
CA ILE A 293 0.68 -1.41 -18.26
C ILE A 293 -0.76 -1.04 -18.59
N THR A 294 -1.70 -1.92 -18.24
CA THR A 294 -3.14 -1.64 -18.28
C THR A 294 -3.71 -1.78 -16.88
N LEU A 295 -4.08 -0.66 -16.26
CA LEU A 295 -4.78 -0.61 -14.98
C LEU A 295 -6.28 -0.65 -15.22
N GLN A 296 -7.00 -1.60 -14.61
CA GLN A 296 -8.46 -1.56 -14.58
C GLN A 296 -8.91 -0.68 -13.42
N VAL A 297 -9.82 0.26 -13.68
CA VAL A 297 -10.21 1.27 -12.69
C VAL A 297 -11.73 1.40 -12.55
N TYR A 298 -12.19 1.63 -11.32
CA TYR A 298 -13.49 2.24 -11.08
C TYR A 298 -13.35 3.75 -11.15
N ASP A 299 -13.98 4.33 -12.16
CA ASP A 299 -14.14 5.77 -12.29
C ASP A 299 -15.55 6.19 -11.79
N PRO A 300 -15.65 6.95 -10.69
CA PRO A 300 -16.92 7.43 -10.16
C PRO A 300 -17.73 8.31 -11.13
N ASN A 301 -17.11 8.88 -12.17
CA ASN A 301 -17.80 9.60 -13.23
C ASN A 301 -18.46 8.66 -14.27
N LEU A 302 -18.09 7.38 -14.29
CA LEU A 302 -18.57 6.36 -15.23
C LEU A 302 -19.16 5.14 -14.47
N PRO A 303 -20.30 5.30 -13.77
CA PRO A 303 -20.88 4.24 -12.94
C PRO A 303 -21.17 2.96 -13.72
N GLY A 304 -20.80 1.82 -13.15
CA GLY A 304 -21.14 0.50 -13.69
C GLY A 304 -20.29 0.02 -14.86
N HIS A 305 -19.34 0.82 -15.33
CA HIS A 305 -18.42 0.44 -16.40
C HIS A 305 -17.26 -0.40 -15.87
N ASP A 306 -17.19 -1.66 -16.29
CA ASP A 306 -16.07 -2.58 -16.01
C ASP A 306 -14.93 -2.45 -17.04
N ASP A 307 -15.13 -1.63 -18.07
CA ASP A 307 -14.27 -1.45 -19.24
C ASP A 307 -13.47 -0.14 -19.23
N VAL A 308 -13.38 0.53 -18.07
CA VAL A 308 -12.54 1.72 -17.88
C VAL A 308 -11.13 1.28 -17.51
N VAL A 309 -10.15 1.72 -18.29
CA VAL A 309 -8.74 1.41 -18.04
C VAL A 309 -7.84 2.64 -18.16
N ILE A 310 -6.72 2.62 -17.44
CA ILE A 310 -5.58 3.51 -17.70
C ILE A 310 -4.52 2.67 -18.41
N ARG A 311 -4.24 2.98 -19.67
CA ARG A 311 -3.17 2.38 -20.45
C ARG A 311 -1.94 3.26 -20.35
N ALA A 312 -0.82 2.69 -19.93
CA ALA A 312 0.44 3.39 -19.73
C ALA A 312 1.55 2.70 -20.53
N GLU A 313 2.10 3.42 -21.50
CA GLU A 313 3.12 2.94 -22.42
C GLU A 313 4.52 3.38 -21.94
N PRO A 314 5.53 2.49 -21.98
CA PRO A 314 6.89 2.86 -21.66
C PRO A 314 7.45 3.84 -22.69
N VAL A 315 8.08 4.91 -22.20
CA VAL A 315 8.76 5.91 -23.02
C VAL A 315 10.18 6.13 -22.51
N GLU A 316 11.12 6.33 -23.43
CA GLU A 316 12.49 6.71 -23.09
C GLU A 316 12.55 8.19 -22.73
N MET A 317 13.07 8.50 -21.55
CA MET A 317 13.15 9.85 -20.99
C MET A 317 14.55 10.47 -21.12
N GLY A 318 15.51 9.69 -21.65
CA GLY A 318 16.92 10.06 -21.78
C GLY A 318 17.85 9.04 -21.13
N GLU A 319 19.10 9.44 -20.93
CA GLU A 319 20.15 8.63 -20.32
C GLU A 319 20.53 9.19 -18.95
N SER A 320 20.78 8.30 -17.98
CA SER A 320 21.43 8.66 -16.72
C SER A 320 22.85 8.08 -16.72
N SER A 321 23.82 8.87 -16.28
CA SER A 321 25.21 8.42 -16.15
C SER A 321 25.72 8.68 -14.72
N PRO A 322 25.32 7.85 -13.73
CA PRO A 322 25.87 7.93 -12.37
C PRO A 322 27.27 7.32 -12.27
N SER A 323 27.69 6.50 -13.23
CA SER A 323 29.03 5.90 -13.37
C SER A 323 29.25 5.40 -14.81
N ALA A 324 30.37 4.71 -15.09
CA ALA A 324 30.90 4.37 -16.42
C ALA A 324 29.99 3.54 -17.38
N SER A 325 28.73 3.29 -17.02
CA SER A 325 27.69 2.73 -17.90
C SER A 325 26.47 3.67 -17.95
N SER A 326 26.06 4.05 -19.16
CA SER A 326 24.81 4.79 -19.38
C SER A 326 23.62 3.85 -19.19
N GLU A 327 22.65 4.25 -18.35
CA GLU A 327 21.39 3.54 -18.18
C GLU A 327 20.22 4.39 -18.72
N THR A 328 19.44 3.81 -19.64
CA THR A 328 18.25 4.46 -20.20
C THR A 328 17.19 4.66 -19.13
N VAL A 329 16.81 5.91 -18.91
CA VAL A 329 15.74 6.27 -17.97
C VAL A 329 14.41 6.08 -18.66
N ARG A 330 13.54 5.27 -18.05
CA ARG A 330 12.18 5.02 -18.54
C ARG A 330 11.14 5.84 -17.78
N GLY A 331 10.08 6.22 -18.47
CA GLY A 331 8.86 6.83 -17.95
C GLY A 331 7.61 6.12 -18.49
N LEU A 332 6.44 6.56 -18.04
CA LEU A 332 5.14 6.04 -18.49
C LEU A 332 4.26 7.17 -19.04
N GLN A 333 3.94 7.11 -20.33
CA GLN A 333 2.94 7.96 -20.95
C GLN A 333 1.57 7.28 -20.85
N SER A 334 0.58 7.96 -20.28
CA SER A 334 -0.68 7.33 -19.91
C SER A 334 -1.91 7.95 -20.58
N THR A 335 -2.92 7.12 -20.82
CA THR A 335 -4.21 7.50 -21.40
C THR A 335 -5.33 6.71 -20.72
N GLN A 336 -6.45 7.37 -20.44
CA GLN A 336 -7.67 6.71 -20.01
C GLN A 336 -8.50 6.28 -21.23
N LEU A 337 -8.95 5.02 -21.21
CA LEU A 337 -9.79 4.42 -22.23
C LEU A 337 -11.11 3.93 -21.63
N VAL A 338 -12.18 3.96 -22.43
CA VAL A 338 -13.50 3.39 -22.09
C VAL A 338 -13.96 2.57 -23.29
N GLY A 339 -14.27 1.29 -23.08
CA GLY A 339 -14.65 0.38 -24.17
C GLY A 339 -13.58 0.24 -25.26
N GLY A 340 -12.30 0.44 -24.89
CA GLY A 340 -11.17 0.48 -25.82
C GLY A 340 -11.00 1.79 -26.61
N GLY A 341 -11.96 2.72 -26.53
CA GLY A 341 -11.86 4.05 -27.13
C GLY A 341 -11.12 5.05 -26.25
N PHE A 342 -10.46 6.03 -26.87
CA PHE A 342 -9.86 7.16 -26.17
C PHE A 342 -10.91 7.93 -25.36
N TYR A 343 -10.62 8.19 -24.09
CA TYR A 343 -11.45 9.04 -23.23
C TYR A 343 -10.73 10.33 -22.84
N ARG A 344 -9.51 10.23 -22.29
CA ARG A 344 -8.73 11.41 -21.88
C ARG A 344 -7.25 11.09 -21.73
N ASP A 345 -6.40 12.07 -21.99
CA ASP A 345 -4.97 11.99 -21.66
C ASP A 345 -4.75 12.02 -20.14
N VAL A 346 -3.81 11.21 -19.66
CA VAL A 346 -3.39 11.16 -18.26
C VAL A 346 -1.91 11.53 -18.21
N ARG A 347 -1.62 12.77 -17.83
CA ARG A 347 -0.23 13.27 -17.75
C ARG A 347 0.59 12.47 -16.76
N GLY A 348 -0.04 11.99 -15.70
CA GLY A 348 0.55 11.06 -14.76
C GLY A 348 -0.45 10.64 -13.68
N PHE A 349 -0.07 9.63 -12.91
CA PHE A 349 -0.85 9.16 -11.78
C PHE A 349 0.04 8.77 -10.61
N PHE A 350 -0.54 8.81 -9.41
CA PHE A 350 0.11 8.39 -8.18
C PHE A 350 -0.90 7.88 -7.15
N GLU A 351 -0.42 7.11 -6.17
CA GLU A 351 -1.26 6.61 -5.10
C GLU A 351 -1.71 7.74 -4.15
N MET A 352 -3.02 7.77 -3.89
CA MET A 352 -3.65 8.55 -2.83
C MET A 352 -3.72 7.73 -1.55
N PRO A 353 -3.52 8.35 -0.37
CA PRO A 353 -3.56 7.64 0.90
C PRO A 353 -4.95 7.07 1.14
N TYR A 354 -4.96 5.86 1.70
CA TYR A 354 -6.19 5.18 2.08
C TYR A 354 -6.05 4.59 3.49
N THR A 355 -7.09 4.77 4.29
CA THR A 355 -7.24 4.11 5.59
C THR A 355 -8.66 3.59 5.66
N PRO A 356 -8.88 2.29 5.90
CA PRO A 356 -10.21 1.71 5.92
C PRO A 356 -11.12 2.36 6.97
N VAL A 357 -12.37 2.62 6.60
CA VAL A 357 -13.41 3.07 7.53
C VAL A 357 -14.61 2.15 7.37
N LYS A 358 -15.14 1.59 8.47
CA LYS A 358 -16.35 0.77 8.41
C LYS A 358 -17.52 1.61 7.89
N PRO A 359 -18.22 1.21 6.80
CA PRO A 359 -19.34 1.99 6.31
C PRO A 359 -20.44 2.10 7.38
N PRO A 360 -21.13 3.25 7.51
CA PRO A 360 -22.19 3.40 8.50
C PRO A 360 -23.29 2.32 8.39
N GLN A 361 -23.85 1.91 9.53
CA GLN A 361 -24.96 0.94 9.56
C GLN A 361 -26.22 1.52 8.92
N GLY A 362 -26.98 0.72 8.18
CA GLY A 362 -28.22 1.17 7.53
C GLY A 362 -28.00 2.14 6.36
N LEU A 363 -26.83 2.06 5.72
CA LEU A 363 -26.60 2.54 4.35
C LEU A 363 -26.77 1.39 3.37
#